data_AF-A0A9E5VQ71-F1
#
_entry.id   AF-A0A9E5VQ71-F1
#
_cell.length_a   1.000
_cell.length_b   1.000
_cell.length_c   1.000
_cell.angle_alpha   90.00
_cell.angle_beta   90.00
_cell.angle_gamma   90.00
#
_symmetry.space_group_name_H-M   'P 1'
#
loop_
_entity.id
_entity.type
_entity.pdbx_description
1 polymer ?
#
loop_
_entity_poly.entity_id
_entity_poly.type
_entity_poly.pdbx_seq_one_letter_code
_entity_poly.pdbx_strand_id
1 'polypeptide(L)'
;MKVLKAIGRFFARIGRWIADTAWVQPLLIVGGIFALIFSIPYIVDGMKSMFKNDDSAAEAYYGKYKLSWSGVESSNENSGVDKMFKYIMNPDDPSNTDYAKKYGEKFFLAFVIEGCADCESNYYGLKTAQANWGKGEFSFDDLDKEDEPFKIASIYVDGKNDDGDLYFSKYISGNDTGTRYDEFFEVAATLENPYVHNLENADPETYYSEIFSEENTFKTPTLMMIDLSGDQPYYTTDFGVSEILFAYKGREGSTSNFDMARQIWDCWNHLGIFSDDYHK
;
A
#
# COMPACT_ATOMS: atom_id res chain seq x y z
N MET A 1 -0.37 31.29 32.95
CA MET A 1 0.41 30.41 33.88
C MET A 1 -0.38 29.78 35.05
N LYS A 2 -1.58 30.25 35.44
CA LYS A 2 -2.33 29.64 36.55
C LYS A 2 -3.08 28.34 36.17
N VAL A 3 -3.51 28.21 34.91
CA VAL A 3 -4.30 27.07 34.41
C VAL A 3 -3.46 25.80 34.25
N LEU A 4 -2.28 25.87 33.60
CA LEU A 4 -1.37 24.73 33.45
C LEU A 4 -0.87 24.16 34.79
N LYS A 5 -0.66 25.03 35.79
CA LYS A 5 -0.24 24.64 37.14
C LYS A 5 -1.37 24.02 37.99
N ALA A 6 -2.62 24.22 37.58
CA ALA A 6 -3.81 23.59 38.17
C ALA A 6 -4.06 22.21 37.55
N ILE A 7 -3.92 22.09 36.23
CA ILE A 7 -4.02 20.82 35.49
C ILE A 7 -2.91 19.85 35.93
N GLY A 8 -1.66 20.31 36.03
CA GLY A 8 -0.55 19.45 36.50
C GLY A 8 -0.71 18.95 37.93
N ARG A 9 -1.35 19.72 38.82
CA ARG A 9 -1.66 19.30 40.20
C ARG A 9 -2.78 18.28 40.29
N PHE A 10 -3.72 18.30 39.34
CA PHE A 10 -4.80 17.33 39.25
C PHE A 10 -4.27 15.95 38.83
N PHE A 11 -3.48 15.88 37.77
CA PHE A 11 -2.87 14.62 37.30
C PHE A 11 -1.86 14.03 38.27
N ALA A 12 -1.05 14.86 38.95
CA ALA A 12 -0.11 14.37 39.96
C ALA A 12 -0.82 13.72 41.17
N ARG A 13 -2.03 14.20 41.51
CA ARG A 13 -2.84 13.66 42.61
C ARG A 13 -3.52 12.35 42.22
N ILE A 14 -4.01 12.26 40.99
CA ILE A 14 -4.57 11.03 40.42
C ILE A 14 -3.49 9.96 40.25
N GLY A 15 -2.29 10.34 39.78
CA GLY A 15 -1.15 9.42 39.63
C GLY A 15 -0.70 8.83 40.97
N ARG A 16 -0.72 9.60 42.05
CA ARG A 16 -0.41 9.07 43.40
C ARG A 16 -1.48 8.13 43.93
N TRP A 17 -2.76 8.46 43.72
CA TRP A 17 -3.88 7.59 44.10
C TRP A 17 -3.86 6.24 43.36
N ILE A 18 -3.50 6.27 42.06
CA ILE A 18 -3.31 5.09 41.23
C ILE A 18 -2.12 4.25 41.72
N ALA A 19 -1.00 4.89 42.10
CA ALA A 19 0.21 4.21 42.55
C ALA A 19 0.02 3.47 43.89
N ASP A 20 -0.76 4.05 44.81
CA ASP A 20 -0.96 3.50 46.16
C ASP A 20 -2.05 2.40 46.24
N THR A 21 -2.71 2.08 45.12
CA THR A 21 -3.86 1.17 45.08
C THR A 21 -3.56 -0.09 44.24
N ALA A 22 -3.05 -1.14 44.89
CA ALA A 22 -2.56 -2.37 44.24
C ALA A 22 -3.57 -3.11 43.33
N TRP A 23 -4.88 -2.97 43.57
CA TRP A 23 -5.92 -3.59 42.73
C TRP A 23 -6.25 -2.80 41.46
N VAL A 24 -5.81 -1.53 41.35
CA VAL A 24 -6.03 -0.67 40.18
C VAL A 24 -4.99 -0.94 39.09
N GLN A 25 -3.83 -1.49 39.43
CA GLN A 25 -2.75 -1.80 38.48
C GLN A 25 -3.16 -2.80 37.37
N PRO A 26 -3.82 -3.94 37.66
CA PRO A 26 -4.31 -4.83 36.60
C PRO A 26 -5.38 -4.16 35.72
N LEU A 27 -6.25 -3.35 36.32
CA LEU A 27 -7.34 -2.65 35.62
C LEU A 27 -6.82 -1.57 34.67
N LEU A 28 -5.70 -0.91 35.02
CA LEU A 28 -5.03 0.08 34.18
C LEU A 28 -4.28 -0.56 33.01
N ILE A 29 -3.66 -1.72 33.21
CA ILE A 29 -3.01 -2.46 32.11
C ILE A 29 -4.07 -2.89 31.10
N VAL A 30 -5.16 -3.48 31.58
CA VAL A 30 -6.30 -3.88 30.73
C VAL A 30 -6.94 -2.66 30.06
N GLY A 31 -7.21 -1.59 30.82
CA GLY A 31 -7.74 -0.34 30.29
C GLY A 31 -6.82 0.34 29.27
N GLY A 32 -5.50 0.24 29.44
CA GLY A 32 -4.50 0.74 28.50
C GLY A 32 -4.46 -0.05 27.19
N ILE A 33 -4.59 -1.38 27.27
CA ILE A 33 -4.71 -2.26 26.09
C ILE A 33 -6.02 -1.96 25.35
N PHE A 34 -7.15 -1.85 26.06
CA PHE A 34 -8.43 -1.48 25.44
C PHE A 34 -8.39 -0.07 24.88
N ALA A 35 -7.78 0.91 25.56
CA ALA A 35 -7.62 2.26 25.05
C ALA A 35 -6.75 2.30 23.79
N LEU A 36 -5.69 1.49 23.72
CA LEU A 36 -4.88 1.31 22.51
C LEU A 36 -5.72 0.73 21.37
N ILE A 37 -6.45 -0.36 21.62
CA ILE A 37 -7.30 -1.02 20.60
C ILE A 37 -8.43 -0.09 20.13
N PHE A 38 -9.09 0.62 21.05
CA PHE A 38 -10.16 1.57 20.73
C PHE A 38 -9.67 2.90 20.17
N SER A 39 -8.38 3.26 20.33
CA SER A 39 -7.81 4.46 19.71
C SER A 39 -7.27 4.21 18.30
N ILE A 40 -7.11 2.96 17.86
CA ILE A 40 -6.83 2.65 16.45
C ILE A 40 -7.85 3.31 15.49
N PRO A 41 -9.19 3.19 15.68
CA PRO A 41 -10.13 3.91 14.81
C PRO A 41 -10.02 5.44 14.93
N TYR A 42 -9.70 5.99 16.11
CA TYR A 42 -9.56 7.44 16.29
C TYR A 42 -8.25 8.04 15.77
N ILE A 43 -7.16 7.27 15.72
CA ILE A 43 -5.91 7.68 15.05
C ILE A 43 -6.14 7.70 13.53
N VAL A 44 -6.92 6.74 13.01
CA VAL A 44 -7.35 6.71 11.60
C VAL A 44 -8.28 7.89 11.27
N ASP A 45 -9.14 8.33 12.20
CA ASP A 45 -9.95 9.55 12.04
C ASP A 45 -9.17 10.85 12.29
N GLY A 46 -8.14 10.84 13.13
CA GLY A 46 -7.24 11.98 13.35
C GLY A 46 -6.34 12.27 12.15
N MET A 47 -6.00 11.26 11.35
CA MET A 47 -5.35 11.45 10.05
C MET A 47 -6.28 12.09 9.01
N LYS A 48 -7.61 11.92 9.12
CA LYS A 48 -8.55 12.59 8.19
C LYS A 48 -8.52 14.11 8.33
N SER A 49 -8.13 14.66 9.48
CA SER A 49 -7.99 16.11 9.65
C SER A 49 -6.63 16.67 9.23
N MET A 50 -5.70 15.82 8.76
CA MET A 50 -4.40 16.25 8.22
C MET A 50 -4.44 16.48 6.71
N PHE A 51 -5.46 16.00 6.00
CA PHE A 51 -5.73 16.36 4.61
C PHE A 51 -6.27 17.79 4.58
N LYS A 52 -5.41 18.72 4.13
CA LYS A 52 -5.78 20.13 4.03
C LYS A 52 -6.76 20.28 2.86
N ASN A 53 -7.64 21.26 2.98
CA ASN A 53 -8.74 21.54 2.04
C ASN A 53 -8.32 21.95 0.60
N ASP A 54 -7.06 21.73 0.19
CA ASP A 54 -6.53 22.00 -1.15
C ASP A 54 -6.01 20.72 -1.85
N ASP A 55 -5.96 19.58 -1.17
CA ASP A 55 -5.46 18.32 -1.73
C ASP A 55 -6.46 17.74 -2.73
N SER A 56 -5.97 17.19 -3.83
CA SER A 56 -6.81 16.59 -4.87
C SER A 56 -7.55 15.34 -4.33
N ALA A 57 -8.62 14.90 -5.02
CA ALA A 57 -9.40 13.75 -4.54
C ALA A 57 -8.58 12.46 -4.51
N ALA A 58 -7.65 12.30 -5.46
CA ALA A 58 -6.68 11.21 -5.45
C ALA A 58 -5.67 11.35 -4.31
N GLU A 59 -5.15 12.54 -4.04
CA GLU A 59 -4.21 12.75 -2.93
C GLU A 59 -4.82 12.40 -1.58
N ALA A 60 -6.08 12.80 -1.35
CA ALA A 60 -6.80 12.40 -0.14
C ALA A 60 -7.02 10.88 -0.06
N TYR A 61 -7.28 10.22 -1.19
CA TYR A 61 -7.49 8.78 -1.25
C TYR A 61 -6.19 8.00 -1.01
N TYR A 62 -5.15 8.23 -1.81
CA TYR A 62 -3.86 7.56 -1.66
C TYR A 62 -3.20 7.94 -0.35
N GLY A 63 -3.32 9.20 0.09
CA GLY A 63 -2.83 9.67 1.37
C GLY A 63 -3.37 8.89 2.58
N LYS A 64 -4.62 8.40 2.52
CA LYS A 64 -5.19 7.52 3.57
C LYS A 64 -4.41 6.21 3.74
N TYR A 65 -3.78 5.72 2.68
CA TYR A 65 -3.06 4.45 2.64
C TYR A 65 -1.53 4.64 2.56
N LYS A 66 -1.06 5.88 2.70
CA LYS A 66 0.35 6.28 2.53
C LYS A 66 1.25 5.60 3.56
N LEU A 67 2.27 4.92 3.05
CA LEU A 67 3.39 4.45 3.85
C LEU A 67 4.34 5.61 4.16
N SER A 68 4.84 5.64 5.39
CA SER A 68 5.71 6.72 5.86
C SER A 68 7.15 6.51 5.40
N TRP A 69 7.77 7.56 4.87
CA TRP A 69 9.22 7.63 4.65
C TRP A 69 10.03 7.90 5.93
N SER A 70 9.35 8.24 7.04
CA SER A 70 10.04 8.58 8.29
C SER A 70 10.92 7.42 8.77
N GLY A 71 12.22 7.69 8.94
CA GLY A 71 13.21 6.68 9.34
C GLY A 71 14.00 6.06 8.19
N VAL A 72 13.72 6.40 6.92
CA VAL A 72 14.44 5.88 5.76
C VAL A 72 15.92 6.26 5.75
N GLU A 73 16.26 7.44 6.26
CA GLU A 73 17.65 7.91 6.40
C GLU A 73 18.43 7.19 7.51
N SER A 74 17.73 6.52 8.43
CA SER A 74 18.40 5.73 9.46
C SER A 74 18.99 4.45 8.85
N SER A 75 20.12 4.00 9.38
CA SER A 75 20.76 2.73 9.01
C SER A 75 19.95 1.49 9.41
N ASN A 76 18.79 1.66 10.06
CA ASN A 76 18.06 0.57 10.70
C ASN A 76 16.80 0.15 9.91
N GLU A 77 16.58 0.66 8.68
CA GLU A 77 15.48 0.25 7.79
C GLU A 77 14.12 0.14 8.50
N ASN A 78 13.68 1.25 9.10
CA ASN A 78 12.53 1.26 10.00
C ASN A 78 11.36 2.09 9.47
N SER A 79 11.47 2.64 8.25
CA SER A 79 10.37 3.38 7.65
C SER A 79 9.18 2.47 7.35
N GLY A 80 8.00 3.08 7.16
CA GLY A 80 6.81 2.34 6.76
C GLY A 80 6.98 1.65 5.41
N VAL A 81 7.81 2.23 4.53
CA VAL A 81 8.19 1.66 3.24
C VAL A 81 9.17 0.50 3.41
N ASP A 82 10.24 0.66 4.20
CA ASP A 82 11.19 -0.43 4.50
C ASP A 82 10.46 -1.65 5.07
N LYS A 83 9.57 -1.43 6.04
CA LYS A 83 8.78 -2.51 6.65
C LYS A 83 7.83 -3.19 5.68
N MET A 84 7.30 -2.46 4.69
CA MET A 84 6.49 -3.07 3.64
C MET A 84 7.33 -4.01 2.78
N PHE A 85 8.49 -3.55 2.30
CA PHE A 85 9.36 -4.40 1.48
C PHE A 85 9.93 -5.58 2.25
N LYS A 86 10.30 -5.40 3.53
CA LYS A 86 10.67 -6.51 4.42
C LYS A 86 9.57 -7.55 4.55
N TYR A 87 8.32 -7.10 4.67
CA TYR A 87 7.17 -8.00 4.71
C TYR A 87 7.01 -8.76 3.40
N ILE A 88 7.03 -8.06 2.26
CA ILE A 88 6.87 -8.70 0.95
C ILE A 88 7.97 -9.72 0.68
N MET A 89 9.23 -9.38 0.98
CA MET A 89 10.37 -10.27 0.70
C MET A 89 10.50 -11.42 1.70
N ASN A 90 9.93 -11.28 2.91
CA ASN A 90 10.00 -12.30 3.96
C ASN A 90 8.68 -12.32 4.76
N PRO A 91 7.57 -12.79 4.17
CA PRO A 91 6.24 -12.69 4.80
C PRO A 91 6.11 -13.53 6.06
N ASP A 92 6.87 -14.63 6.15
CA ASP A 92 6.88 -15.54 7.29
C ASP A 92 7.76 -15.07 8.46
N ASP A 93 8.52 -13.98 8.32
CA ASP A 93 9.36 -13.47 9.40
C ASP A 93 8.47 -13.00 10.58
N PRO A 94 8.69 -13.51 11.82
CA PRO A 94 7.90 -13.11 12.99
C PRO A 94 7.89 -11.61 13.28
N SER A 95 8.89 -10.86 12.82
CA SER A 95 8.96 -9.40 12.93
C SER A 95 7.97 -8.66 12.03
N ASN A 96 7.39 -9.33 11.04
CA ASN A 96 6.44 -8.76 10.08
C ASN A 96 4.96 -9.01 10.43
N THR A 97 4.68 -9.57 11.62
CA THR A 97 3.31 -9.94 12.06
C THR A 97 2.29 -8.80 12.00
N ASP A 98 2.69 -7.56 12.26
CA ASP A 98 1.79 -6.40 12.14
C ASP A 98 1.36 -6.14 10.69
N TYR A 99 2.28 -6.32 9.72
CA TYR A 99 2.00 -6.15 8.30
C TYR A 99 1.22 -7.34 7.75
N ALA A 100 1.56 -8.57 8.14
CA ALA A 100 0.78 -9.76 7.82
C ALA A 100 -0.67 -9.63 8.30
N LYS A 101 -0.90 -9.09 9.51
CA LYS A 101 -2.26 -8.83 10.00
C LYS A 101 -2.99 -7.73 9.24
N LYS A 102 -2.27 -6.68 8.84
CA LYS A 102 -2.86 -5.50 8.17
C LYS A 102 -3.18 -5.77 6.70
N TYR A 103 -2.26 -6.41 5.99
CA TYR A 103 -2.32 -6.62 4.54
C TYR A 103 -2.68 -8.06 4.17
N GLY A 104 -2.37 -9.04 5.01
CA GLY A 104 -2.56 -10.45 4.66
C GLY A 104 -1.79 -10.83 3.39
N GLU A 105 -2.09 -12.00 2.85
CA GLU A 105 -1.34 -12.57 1.73
C GLU A 105 -1.59 -11.85 0.41
N LYS A 106 -2.72 -11.15 0.27
CA LYS A 106 -3.11 -10.47 -0.97
C LYS A 106 -3.48 -9.02 -0.76
N PHE A 107 -2.87 -8.11 -1.53
CA PHE A 107 -3.12 -6.67 -1.47
C PHE A 107 -2.56 -5.92 -2.69
N PHE A 108 -3.00 -4.68 -2.89
CA PHE A 108 -2.42 -3.79 -3.89
C PHE A 108 -1.34 -2.87 -3.30
N LEU A 109 -0.24 -2.68 -4.02
CA LEU A 109 0.78 -1.68 -3.75
C LEU A 109 0.77 -0.62 -4.85
N ALA A 110 0.34 0.59 -4.50
CA ALA A 110 0.23 1.72 -5.43
C ALA A 110 1.42 2.67 -5.31
N PHE A 111 2.09 2.93 -6.41
CA PHE A 111 3.16 3.92 -6.53
C PHE A 111 2.60 5.15 -7.23
N VAL A 112 2.67 6.30 -6.58
CA VAL A 112 2.04 7.55 -7.02
C VAL A 112 2.97 8.75 -6.80
N ILE A 113 2.65 9.88 -7.43
CA ILE A 113 3.24 11.19 -7.16
C ILE A 113 2.13 12.22 -6.93
N GLU A 114 2.42 13.29 -6.21
CA GLU A 114 1.52 14.44 -6.03
C GLU A 114 1.28 15.13 -7.39
N GLY A 115 0.07 15.64 -7.60
CA GLY A 115 -0.31 16.33 -8.85
C GLY A 115 -0.34 15.48 -10.13
N CYS A 116 -0.31 14.14 -10.05
CA CYS A 116 -0.34 13.26 -11.22
C CYS A 116 -1.76 13.07 -11.80
N ALA A 117 -1.94 13.47 -13.07
CA ALA A 117 -3.25 13.42 -13.75
C ALA A 117 -3.78 11.99 -13.96
N ASP A 118 -2.90 11.04 -14.27
CA ASP A 118 -3.30 9.63 -14.42
C ASP A 118 -3.65 9.00 -13.07
N CYS A 119 -3.04 9.48 -11.97
CA CYS A 119 -3.35 9.09 -10.61
C CYS A 119 -4.77 9.53 -10.22
N GLU A 120 -5.21 10.71 -10.68
CA GLU A 120 -6.61 11.16 -10.56
C GLU A 120 -7.58 10.24 -11.28
N SER A 121 -7.26 9.84 -12.51
CA SER A 121 -8.10 8.91 -13.28
C SER A 121 -8.20 7.55 -12.59
N ASN A 122 -7.06 6.94 -12.25
CA ASN A 122 -6.96 5.61 -11.63
C ASN A 122 -7.56 5.54 -10.21
N TYR A 123 -7.56 6.65 -9.47
CA TYR A 123 -8.24 6.76 -8.18
C TYR A 123 -9.73 6.43 -8.28
N TYR A 124 -10.45 6.93 -9.30
CA TYR A 124 -11.89 6.70 -9.40
C TYR A 124 -12.23 5.22 -9.64
N GLY A 125 -11.41 4.51 -10.41
CA GLY A 125 -11.53 3.05 -10.59
C GLY A 125 -11.30 2.31 -9.27
N LEU A 126 -10.21 2.59 -8.57
CA LEU A 126 -9.88 1.97 -7.27
C LEU A 126 -10.95 2.23 -6.21
N LYS A 127 -11.43 3.48 -6.10
CA LYS A 127 -12.51 3.83 -5.18
C LYS A 127 -13.79 3.08 -5.49
N THR A 128 -14.11 2.93 -6.77
CA THR A 128 -15.30 2.21 -7.22
C THR A 128 -15.18 0.72 -6.93
N ALA A 129 -14.01 0.12 -7.17
CA ALA A 129 -13.72 -1.27 -6.79
C ALA A 129 -13.88 -1.46 -5.27
N GLN A 130 -13.25 -0.60 -4.47
CA GLN A 130 -13.34 -0.66 -3.02
C GLN A 130 -14.78 -0.53 -2.50
N ALA A 131 -15.61 0.33 -3.09
CA ALA A 131 -16.99 0.54 -2.65
C ALA A 131 -17.91 -0.66 -2.95
N ASN A 132 -17.63 -1.37 -4.04
CA ASN A 132 -18.43 -2.50 -4.51
C ASN A 132 -17.84 -3.87 -4.17
N TRP A 133 -16.67 -3.90 -3.52
CA TRP A 133 -15.96 -5.14 -3.19
C TRP A 133 -16.83 -6.17 -2.48
N GLY A 134 -16.85 -7.41 -3.00
CA GLY A 134 -17.67 -8.51 -2.51
C GLY A 134 -19.18 -8.33 -2.75
N LYS A 135 -19.60 -7.52 -3.72
CA LYS A 135 -21.02 -7.23 -3.98
C LYS A 135 -21.34 -7.20 -5.47
N GLY A 136 -22.52 -7.71 -5.82
CA GLY A 136 -23.04 -7.64 -7.17
C GLY A 136 -22.08 -8.31 -8.16
N GLU A 137 -21.67 -7.59 -9.20
CA GLU A 137 -20.69 -8.09 -10.17
C GLU A 137 -19.25 -8.22 -9.65
N PHE A 138 -18.99 -7.73 -8.42
CA PHE A 138 -17.71 -7.85 -7.72
C PHE A 138 -17.78 -8.92 -6.61
N SER A 139 -18.76 -9.84 -6.68
CA SER A 139 -18.92 -10.92 -5.70
C SER A 139 -17.88 -12.03 -5.91
N PHE A 140 -17.53 -12.72 -4.83
CA PHE A 140 -16.67 -13.91 -4.86
C PHE A 140 -17.47 -15.22 -5.01
N ASP A 141 -18.80 -15.17 -4.85
CA ASP A 141 -19.69 -16.35 -4.93
C ASP A 141 -19.52 -17.13 -6.25
N ASP A 142 -19.28 -16.41 -7.35
CA ASP A 142 -19.13 -16.99 -8.68
C ASP A 142 -17.72 -17.58 -8.94
N LEU A 143 -16.79 -17.41 -8.00
CA LEU A 143 -15.38 -17.81 -8.12
C LEU A 143 -14.97 -18.93 -7.17
N ASP A 144 -15.88 -19.43 -6.31
CA ASP A 144 -15.57 -20.38 -5.22
C ASP A 144 -14.40 -19.90 -4.34
N LYS A 145 -14.30 -18.57 -4.17
CA LYS A 145 -13.27 -17.90 -3.35
C LYS A 145 -13.89 -17.38 -2.05
N GLU A 146 -13.07 -17.28 -1.01
CA GLU A 146 -13.50 -16.66 0.24
C GLU A 146 -13.67 -15.14 0.07
N ASP A 147 -14.57 -14.55 0.86
CA ASP A 147 -14.77 -13.10 0.89
C ASP A 147 -13.54 -12.38 1.46
N GLU A 148 -12.64 -11.98 0.56
CA GLU A 148 -11.43 -11.26 0.92
C GLU A 148 -11.65 -9.75 1.01
N PRO A 149 -11.06 -9.02 1.98
CA PRO A 149 -11.18 -7.57 2.04
C PRO A 149 -10.29 -6.88 1.00
N PHE A 150 -10.80 -5.83 0.36
CA PHE A 150 -9.98 -4.93 -0.47
C PHE A 150 -8.90 -4.25 0.38
N LYS A 151 -7.62 -4.46 0.03
CA LYS A 151 -6.49 -3.87 0.74
C LYS A 151 -5.54 -3.19 -0.22
N ILE A 152 -5.03 -2.04 0.21
CA ILE A 152 -4.11 -1.23 -0.57
C ILE A 152 -3.13 -0.52 0.36
N ALA A 153 -1.89 -0.41 -0.08
CA ALA A 153 -0.88 0.50 0.44
C ALA A 153 -0.45 1.46 -0.68
N SER A 154 -0.05 2.68 -0.33
CA SER A 154 0.48 3.63 -1.30
C SER A 154 1.87 4.13 -0.90
N ILE A 155 2.73 4.28 -1.90
CA ILE A 155 4.07 4.85 -1.81
C ILE A 155 4.10 6.09 -2.71
N TYR A 156 4.39 7.23 -2.11
CA TYR A 156 4.60 8.48 -2.82
C TYR A 156 6.07 8.56 -3.22
N VAL A 157 6.38 8.30 -4.50
CA VAL A 157 7.77 8.16 -4.98
C VAL A 157 8.48 9.50 -5.13
N ASP A 158 7.74 10.61 -5.04
CA ASP A 158 8.21 11.99 -5.07
C ASP A 158 8.55 12.56 -3.68
N GLY A 159 8.45 11.75 -2.62
CA GLY A 159 8.87 12.14 -1.26
C GLY A 159 10.36 12.50 -1.21
N LYS A 160 10.70 13.63 -0.57
CA LYS A 160 12.07 14.17 -0.52
C LYS A 160 12.62 14.29 0.90
N ASN A 161 13.94 14.18 1.04
CA ASN A 161 14.67 14.53 2.25
C ASN A 161 14.85 16.05 2.42
N ASP A 162 15.49 16.44 3.53
CA ASP A 162 15.80 17.84 3.84
C ASP A 162 16.74 18.49 2.80
N ASP A 163 17.54 17.69 2.09
CA ASP A 163 18.45 18.13 1.03
C ASP A 163 17.76 18.25 -0.35
N GLY A 164 16.50 17.82 -0.47
CA GLY A 164 15.72 17.85 -1.70
C GLY A 164 15.85 16.60 -2.59
N ASP A 165 16.62 15.60 -2.17
CA ASP A 165 16.76 14.31 -2.85
C ASP A 165 15.55 13.42 -2.63
N LEU A 166 15.17 12.66 -3.65
CA LEU A 166 14.07 11.70 -3.57
C LEU A 166 14.43 10.56 -2.61
N TYR A 167 13.53 10.21 -1.70
CA TYR A 167 13.68 9.01 -0.88
C TYR A 167 13.65 7.74 -1.71
N PHE A 168 12.81 7.73 -2.74
CA PHE A 168 12.62 6.57 -3.60
C PHE A 168 13.86 6.20 -4.43
N SER A 169 14.77 7.15 -4.71
CA SER A 169 16.01 6.85 -5.44
C SER A 169 16.93 5.88 -4.71
N LYS A 170 16.75 5.70 -3.39
CA LYS A 170 17.47 4.68 -2.61
C LYS A 170 16.95 3.26 -2.82
N TYR A 171 15.83 3.08 -3.51
CA TYR A 171 15.17 1.79 -3.70
C TYR A 171 15.32 1.24 -5.11
N ILE A 172 15.79 2.06 -6.05
CA ILE A 172 15.89 1.73 -7.47
C ILE A 172 17.28 2.12 -7.96
N SER A 173 18.05 1.17 -8.50
CA SER A 173 19.46 1.39 -8.78
C SER A 173 19.67 2.18 -10.08
N GLY A 174 19.98 3.47 -9.93
CA GLY A 174 20.47 4.30 -11.03
C GLY A 174 21.99 4.28 -11.23
N ASN A 175 22.71 3.30 -10.63
CA ASN A 175 24.19 3.16 -10.48
C ASN A 175 24.80 3.43 -9.08
N ASP A 176 24.03 3.44 -7.98
CA ASP A 176 24.59 3.70 -6.64
C ASP A 176 24.72 2.44 -5.77
N THR A 177 25.80 2.35 -4.99
CA THR A 177 26.20 1.13 -4.23
C THR A 177 25.46 0.93 -2.90
N GLY A 178 24.23 1.46 -2.80
CA GLY A 178 23.44 1.49 -1.55
C GLY A 178 21.94 1.28 -1.74
N THR A 179 21.54 0.70 -2.87
CA THR A 179 20.12 0.46 -3.19
C THR A 179 19.49 -0.57 -2.26
N ARG A 180 18.32 -0.25 -1.71
CA ARG A 180 17.54 -1.11 -0.83
C ARG A 180 16.48 -1.82 -1.65
N TYR A 181 16.39 -3.14 -1.50
CA TYR A 181 15.33 -3.95 -2.13
C TYR A 181 15.29 -3.81 -3.66
N ASP A 182 16.43 -3.52 -4.30
CA ASP A 182 16.53 -3.43 -5.77
C ASP A 182 16.08 -4.75 -6.44
N GLU A 183 16.45 -5.86 -5.81
CA GLU A 183 16.06 -7.22 -6.19
C GLU A 183 14.54 -7.36 -6.33
N PHE A 184 13.75 -6.70 -5.47
CA PHE A 184 12.28 -6.73 -5.58
C PHE A 184 11.83 -6.21 -6.95
N PHE A 185 12.41 -5.10 -7.41
CA PHE A 185 12.01 -4.49 -8.66
C PHE A 185 12.63 -5.17 -9.88
N GLU A 186 13.87 -5.66 -9.79
CA GLU A 186 14.47 -6.49 -10.83
C GLU A 186 13.63 -7.73 -11.08
N VAL A 187 13.22 -8.43 -10.01
CA VAL A 187 12.35 -9.61 -10.09
C VAL A 187 10.96 -9.24 -10.57
N ALA A 188 10.36 -8.13 -10.09
CA ALA A 188 9.06 -7.65 -10.56
C ALA A 188 9.06 -7.42 -12.09
N ALA A 189 10.15 -6.92 -12.65
CA ALA A 189 10.30 -6.68 -14.08
C ALA A 189 10.42 -7.96 -14.92
N THR A 190 10.73 -9.10 -14.30
CA THR A 190 10.76 -10.42 -14.97
C THR A 190 9.42 -11.14 -15.02
N LEU A 191 8.35 -10.55 -14.46
CA LEU A 191 7.00 -11.11 -14.54
C LEU A 191 6.68 -11.49 -15.99
N GLU A 192 6.29 -12.74 -16.26
CA GLU A 192 6.13 -13.20 -17.65
C GLU A 192 4.83 -12.70 -18.28
N ASN A 193 3.78 -12.58 -17.46
CA ASN A 193 2.49 -11.94 -17.68
C ASN A 193 1.78 -11.95 -16.31
N PRO A 194 0.72 -11.16 -16.09
CA PRO A 194 0.24 -10.04 -16.90
C PRO A 194 0.78 -8.67 -16.47
N TYR A 195 1.07 -7.86 -17.50
CA TYR A 195 1.16 -6.43 -17.37
C TYR A 195 -0.01 -5.79 -18.11
N VAL A 196 -0.72 -4.91 -17.43
CA VAL A 196 -1.71 -4.05 -18.06
C VAL A 196 -1.10 -2.67 -18.24
N HIS A 197 -0.37 -2.56 -19.35
CA HIS A 197 -0.40 -1.36 -20.16
C HIS A 197 -1.40 -1.61 -21.30
N ASN A 198 -1.98 -0.59 -21.91
CA ASN A 198 -2.78 -0.79 -23.13
C ASN A 198 -1.87 -1.16 -24.34
N LEU A 199 -0.91 -2.07 -24.18
CA LEU A 199 0.07 -2.45 -25.19
C LEU A 199 -0.24 -3.84 -25.74
N GLU A 200 -0.38 -3.87 -27.06
CA GLU A 200 -0.25 -5.06 -27.88
C GLU A 200 1.24 -5.45 -27.88
N ASN A 201 1.56 -6.66 -27.43
CA ASN A 201 2.91 -7.27 -27.33
C ASN A 201 3.70 -6.97 -26.05
N ALA A 202 4.00 -8.05 -25.33
CA ALA A 202 4.65 -8.13 -24.03
C ALA A 202 6.03 -8.78 -24.20
N ASP A 203 7.11 -8.09 -23.83
CA ASP A 203 8.46 -8.68 -23.67
C ASP A 203 9.05 -8.14 -22.36
N PRO A 204 9.60 -8.99 -21.46
CA PRO A 204 10.26 -8.60 -20.22
C PRO A 204 11.19 -7.37 -20.30
N GLU A 205 11.98 -7.21 -21.38
CA GLU A 205 12.87 -6.04 -21.53
C GLU A 205 12.09 -4.72 -21.69
N THR A 206 10.91 -4.80 -22.31
CA THR A 206 9.99 -3.66 -22.45
C THR A 206 9.40 -3.29 -21.09
N TYR A 207 9.20 -4.25 -20.19
CA TYR A 207 8.59 -3.96 -18.88
C TYR A 207 9.56 -3.38 -17.88
N TYR A 208 10.80 -3.87 -17.84
CA TYR A 208 11.84 -3.22 -17.04
C TYR A 208 11.97 -1.75 -17.43
N SER A 209 12.03 -1.45 -18.73
CA SER A 209 12.11 -0.08 -19.26
C SER A 209 10.82 0.76 -19.08
N GLU A 210 9.69 0.13 -18.76
CA GLU A 210 8.41 0.80 -18.49
C GLU A 210 8.18 1.04 -16.99
N ILE A 211 8.65 0.14 -16.12
CA ILE A 211 8.74 0.39 -14.67
C ILE A 211 9.79 1.49 -14.43
N PHE A 212 10.92 1.40 -15.14
CA PHE A 212 12.08 2.27 -15.06
C PHE A 212 12.36 2.94 -16.39
N SER A 213 12.20 4.26 -16.47
CA SER A 213 12.64 4.96 -17.68
C SER A 213 14.16 4.88 -17.87
N GLU A 214 14.64 5.17 -19.09
CA GLU A 214 16.08 5.30 -19.40
C GLU A 214 16.81 6.31 -18.49
N GLU A 215 16.06 7.21 -17.83
CA GLU A 215 16.56 8.18 -16.85
C GLU A 215 16.45 7.70 -15.39
N ASN A 216 16.14 6.42 -15.17
CA ASN A 216 15.80 5.83 -13.86
C ASN A 216 14.62 6.52 -13.16
N THR A 217 13.68 7.07 -13.93
CA THR A 217 12.44 7.62 -13.36
C THR A 217 11.36 6.54 -13.30
N PHE A 218 10.70 6.44 -12.16
CA PHE A 218 9.67 5.44 -11.91
C PHE A 218 8.33 5.89 -12.49
N LYS A 219 7.69 5.04 -13.29
CA LYS A 219 6.40 5.37 -13.90
C LYS A 219 5.29 5.43 -12.85
N THR A 220 4.44 6.45 -12.93
CA THR A 220 3.29 6.61 -12.03
C THR A 220 2.01 7.03 -12.79
N PRO A 221 0.82 6.58 -12.35
CA PRO A 221 0.61 5.60 -11.30
C PRO A 221 1.00 4.19 -11.77
N THR A 222 1.62 3.44 -10.87
CA THR A 222 1.85 1.99 -11.04
C THR A 222 1.15 1.27 -9.91
N LEU A 223 0.31 0.31 -10.23
CA LEU A 223 -0.35 -0.55 -9.26
C LEU A 223 0.19 -1.96 -9.42
N MET A 224 0.85 -2.46 -8.39
CA MET A 224 1.27 -3.86 -8.33
C MET A 224 0.27 -4.64 -7.49
N MET A 225 -0.16 -5.80 -7.96
CA MET A 225 -0.80 -6.77 -7.08
C MET A 225 0.28 -7.63 -6.45
N ILE A 226 0.25 -7.64 -5.12
CA ILE A 226 1.03 -8.57 -4.31
C ILE A 226 0.10 -9.70 -3.92
N ASP A 227 0.43 -10.90 -4.35
CA ASP A 227 -0.19 -12.16 -3.98
C ASP A 227 0.90 -13.07 -3.42
N LEU A 228 0.79 -13.40 -2.14
CA LEU A 228 1.70 -14.25 -1.37
C LEU A 228 0.99 -15.55 -0.96
N SER A 229 -0.21 -15.78 -1.49
CA SER A 229 -1.03 -16.93 -1.15
C SER A 229 -0.43 -18.21 -1.71
N GLY A 230 -0.76 -19.34 -1.07
CA GLY A 230 -0.32 -20.65 -1.54
C GLY A 230 -0.94 -21.08 -2.89
N ASP A 231 -1.99 -20.40 -3.33
CA ASP A 231 -2.74 -20.65 -4.57
C ASP A 231 -2.52 -19.56 -5.64
N GLN A 232 -1.50 -18.71 -5.47
CA GLN A 232 -1.09 -17.73 -6.48
C GLN A 232 -0.80 -18.38 -7.85
N PRO A 233 -1.00 -17.66 -8.97
CA PRO A 233 -0.66 -18.14 -10.30
C PRO A 233 0.80 -18.55 -10.45
N TYR A 234 1.08 -19.48 -11.37
CA TYR A 234 2.44 -19.99 -11.58
C TYR A 234 3.44 -18.93 -12.07
N TYR A 235 2.95 -17.86 -12.70
CA TYR A 235 3.77 -16.76 -13.21
C TYR A 235 4.12 -15.72 -12.15
N THR A 236 3.54 -15.81 -10.95
CA THR A 236 3.81 -14.88 -9.85
C THR A 236 5.29 -14.92 -9.49
N THR A 237 5.90 -13.76 -9.32
CA THR A 237 7.34 -13.68 -9.04
C THR A 237 7.69 -14.20 -7.65
N ASP A 238 8.99 -14.43 -7.40
CA ASP A 238 9.50 -14.90 -6.10
C ASP A 238 9.11 -14.00 -4.90
N PHE A 239 8.77 -12.74 -5.16
CA PHE A 239 8.31 -11.79 -4.14
C PHE A 239 6.80 -11.52 -4.18
N GLY A 240 6.03 -12.40 -4.82
CA GLY A 240 4.58 -12.32 -4.86
C GLY A 240 4.04 -11.25 -5.80
N VAL A 241 4.84 -10.67 -6.69
CA VAL A 241 4.29 -9.74 -7.70
C VAL A 241 3.61 -10.58 -8.75
N SER A 242 2.29 -10.53 -8.79
CA SER A 242 1.50 -11.31 -9.75
C SER A 242 1.02 -10.45 -10.92
N GLU A 243 0.80 -9.15 -10.69
CA GLU A 243 0.20 -8.26 -11.68
C GLU A 243 0.79 -6.87 -11.59
N ILE A 244 0.99 -6.22 -12.73
CA ILE A 244 1.44 -4.82 -12.76
C ILE A 244 0.57 -4.01 -13.74
N LEU A 245 -0.04 -2.94 -13.25
CA LEU A 245 -0.90 -2.05 -14.02
C LEU A 245 -0.28 -0.65 -14.06
N PHE A 246 -0.08 -0.11 -15.26
CA PHE A 246 0.45 1.24 -15.47
C PHE A 246 -0.64 2.15 -16.02
N ALA A 247 -0.95 3.27 -15.34
CA ALA A 247 -1.92 4.27 -15.81
C ALA A 247 -3.16 3.64 -16.48
N TYR A 248 -3.76 2.65 -15.80
CA TYR A 248 -4.62 1.67 -16.45
C TYR A 248 -5.96 2.26 -16.90
N LYS A 249 -6.59 1.59 -17.85
CA LYS A 249 -7.97 1.85 -18.28
C LYS A 249 -8.83 0.63 -17.99
N GLY A 250 -10.14 0.80 -18.06
CA GLY A 250 -11.09 -0.31 -18.04
C GLY A 250 -11.00 -1.13 -19.33
N ARG A 251 -11.75 -2.25 -19.35
CA ARG A 251 -11.84 -3.15 -20.51
C ARG A 251 -12.09 -2.37 -21.81
N GLU A 252 -11.46 -2.83 -22.89
CA GLU A 252 -11.54 -2.20 -24.23
C GLU A 252 -11.11 -0.72 -24.26
N GLY A 253 -10.34 -0.25 -23.28
CA GLY A 253 -9.85 1.13 -23.18
C GLY A 253 -10.86 2.12 -22.61
N SER A 254 -11.96 1.65 -22.00
CA SER A 254 -12.97 2.49 -21.34
C SER A 254 -12.37 3.28 -20.17
N THR A 255 -12.80 4.52 -20.00
CA THR A 255 -12.46 5.38 -18.84
C THR A 255 -13.60 5.46 -17.82
N SER A 256 -14.62 4.61 -17.97
CA SER A 256 -15.68 4.49 -16.96
C SER A 256 -15.10 3.96 -15.65
N ASN A 257 -15.43 4.62 -14.54
CA ASN A 257 -15.02 4.20 -13.20
C ASN A 257 -15.39 2.74 -12.91
N PHE A 258 -16.51 2.27 -13.45
CA PHE A 258 -17.00 0.91 -13.24
C PHE A 258 -16.21 -0.12 -14.03
N ASP A 259 -15.87 0.18 -15.29
CA ASP A 259 -15.03 -0.71 -16.11
C ASP A 259 -13.60 -0.77 -15.59
N MET A 260 -13.08 0.36 -15.08
CA MET A 260 -11.81 0.43 -14.38
C MET A 260 -11.84 -0.37 -13.07
N ALA A 261 -12.92 -0.27 -12.30
CA ALA A 261 -13.10 -1.08 -11.10
C ALA A 261 -13.13 -2.58 -11.43
N ARG A 262 -13.81 -2.94 -12.53
CA ARG A 262 -13.87 -4.31 -13.02
C ARG A 262 -12.50 -4.83 -13.42
N GLN A 263 -11.66 -4.00 -14.05
CA GLN A 263 -10.26 -4.34 -14.32
C GLN A 263 -9.49 -4.64 -13.03
N ILE A 264 -9.68 -3.86 -11.97
CA ILE A 264 -9.07 -4.10 -10.65
C ILE A 264 -9.56 -5.42 -10.02
N TRP A 265 -10.84 -5.73 -10.18
CA TRP A 265 -11.41 -6.98 -9.68
C TRP A 265 -10.98 -8.20 -10.48
N ASP A 266 -10.88 -8.08 -11.80
CA ASP A 266 -10.32 -9.12 -12.67
C ASP A 266 -8.85 -9.37 -12.31
N CYS A 267 -8.09 -8.31 -12.05
CA CYS A 267 -6.71 -8.37 -11.58
C CYS A 267 -6.61 -9.16 -10.26
N TRP A 268 -7.43 -8.81 -9.28
CA TRP A 268 -7.48 -9.53 -8.00
C TRP A 268 -7.76 -11.03 -8.17
N ASN A 269 -8.61 -11.38 -9.12
CA ASN A 269 -9.08 -12.73 -9.26
C ASN A 269 -8.34 -13.54 -10.33
N HIS A 270 -7.33 -12.98 -10.99
CA HIS A 270 -6.62 -13.55 -12.14
C HIS A 270 -7.56 -13.96 -13.26
N LEU A 271 -8.47 -13.05 -13.64
CA LEU A 271 -9.50 -13.28 -14.64
C LEU A 271 -9.23 -12.52 -15.94
N GLY A 272 -9.76 -13.04 -17.05
CA GLY A 272 -9.71 -12.36 -18.34
C GLY A 272 -8.27 -12.18 -18.80
N ILE A 273 -7.85 -10.94 -19.05
CA ILE A 273 -6.47 -10.67 -19.49
C ILE A 273 -5.42 -11.00 -18.42
N PHE A 274 -5.87 -11.28 -17.19
CA PHE A 274 -5.03 -11.66 -16.07
C PHE A 274 -4.96 -13.16 -15.81
N SER A 275 -5.72 -13.98 -16.55
CA SER A 275 -5.67 -15.44 -16.33
C SER A 275 -4.44 -16.06 -16.98
N ASP A 276 -3.92 -17.12 -16.37
CA ASP A 276 -2.86 -18.00 -16.90
C ASP A 276 -3.11 -18.45 -18.34
N ASP A 277 -4.39 -18.68 -18.68
CA ASP A 277 -4.82 -19.17 -19.99
C ASP A 277 -5.05 -18.04 -21.02
N TYR A 278 -4.76 -16.78 -20.67
CA TYR A 278 -5.01 -15.66 -21.56
C TYR A 278 -4.01 -15.64 -22.71
N HIS A 279 -4.51 -15.90 -23.91
CA HIS A 279 -3.77 -15.75 -25.16
C HIS A 279 -4.45 -14.66 -26.00
N LYS A 280 -3.68 -13.64 -26.40
CA LYS A 280 -4.15 -12.58 -27.31
C LYS A 280 -4.43 -13.13 -28.71
#